data_AF-N6TZW0-F1
#
_entry.id   AF-N6TZW0-F1
#
_cell.length_a   1.000
_cell.length_b   1.000
_cell.length_c   1.000
_cell.angle_alpha   90.00
_cell.angle_beta   90.00
_cell.angle_gamma   90.00
#
_symmetry.space_group_name_H-M   'P 1'
#
loop_
_entity.id
_entity.type
_entity.pdbx_description
1 polymer ?
#
loop_
_entity_poly.entity_id
_entity_poly.type
_entity_poly.pdbx_seq_one_letter_code
_entity_poly.pdbx_strand_id
1 'polypeptide(L)'
;MCDENPDIKDKANVLQINLNRCRIAHDLIERTIANENITVTIDQEPYGKSRIEFHDANRDSFINVDNKHDVIKSGSGEGFVHVELSTCVFFSCYFSPNGEVADIERLLQNVERIIRHQGKNVVMGGDLNAKTNLIGSKTTNQRGAILTGLDSGQWTGHPK
;
A
#
# COMPACT_ATOMS: atom_id res chain seq x y z
N MET A 1 -26.46 -25.24 13.25
CA MET A 1 -25.22 -24.97 12.51
C MET A 1 -25.66 -24.17 11.30
N CYS A 2 -25.43 -22.85 11.33
CA CYS A 2 -25.69 -22.01 10.17
C CYS A 2 -24.49 -22.20 9.26
N ASP A 3 -24.72 -22.70 8.06
CA ASP A 3 -23.69 -22.85 7.04
C ASP A 3 -23.07 -21.48 6.76
N GLU A 4 -21.79 -21.32 7.06
CA GLU A 4 -21.04 -20.15 6.62
C GLU A 4 -20.98 -20.18 5.10
N ASN A 5 -21.51 -19.12 4.46
CA ASN A 5 -21.53 -19.00 3.02
C ASN A 5 -20.10 -19.09 2.46
N PRO A 6 -19.76 -20.08 1.62
CA PRO A 6 -18.41 -20.26 1.09
C PRO A 6 -17.88 -19.04 0.33
N ASP A 7 -18.76 -18.15 -0.17
CA ASP A 7 -18.37 -16.89 -0.84
C ASP A 7 -17.64 -15.89 0.10
N ILE A 8 -17.75 -16.03 1.42
CA ILE A 8 -17.09 -15.12 2.38
C ILE A 8 -15.57 -15.37 2.42
N LYS A 9 -15.11 -16.58 2.06
CA LYS A 9 -13.67 -16.91 2.05
C LYS A 9 -12.88 -16.22 0.93
N ASP A 10 -13.55 -15.70 -0.10
CA ASP A 10 -12.90 -15.06 -1.24
C ASP A 10 -12.85 -13.52 -1.13
N LYS A 11 -13.46 -12.93 -0.09
CA LYS A 11 -13.52 -11.47 0.09
C LYS A 11 -12.49 -11.00 1.12
N ALA A 12 -11.44 -10.34 0.64
CA ALA A 12 -10.48 -9.67 1.52
C ALA A 12 -11.03 -8.31 1.98
N ASN A 13 -11.21 -8.13 3.29
CA ASN A 13 -11.45 -6.82 3.88
C ASN A 13 -10.10 -6.12 4.09
N VAL A 14 -9.95 -4.95 3.48
CA VAL A 14 -8.68 -4.21 3.49
C VAL A 14 -8.86 -2.91 4.24
N LEU A 15 -7.95 -2.61 5.16
CA LEU A 15 -7.87 -1.33 5.86
C LEU A 15 -6.58 -0.61 5.48
N GLN A 16 -6.69 0.64 5.00
CA GLN A 16 -5.53 1.49 4.72
C GLN A 16 -5.48 2.63 5.72
N ILE A 17 -4.32 2.89 6.32
CA ILE A 17 -4.13 4.01 7.26
C ILE A 17 -2.66 4.45 7.38
N ASN A 18 -2.43 5.76 7.43
CA ASN A 18 -1.20 6.31 7.99
C ASN A 18 -1.41 6.53 9.49
N LEU A 19 -0.64 5.85 10.33
CA LEU A 19 -0.74 5.90 11.79
C LEU A 19 -0.06 7.14 12.39
N ASN A 20 0.71 7.90 11.60
CA ASN A 20 1.39 9.13 11.99
C ASN A 20 2.17 8.99 13.30
N ARG A 21 2.78 7.82 13.51
CA ARG A 21 3.51 7.42 14.72
C ARG A 21 2.70 7.66 16.00
N CYS A 22 1.37 7.58 15.93
CA CYS A 22 0.48 7.86 17.03
C CYS A 22 0.11 6.57 17.76
N ARG A 23 0.44 6.49 19.05
CA ARG A 23 0.06 5.34 19.89
C ARG A 23 -1.45 5.09 19.88
N ILE A 24 -2.25 6.16 20.01
CA ILE A 24 -3.72 6.03 20.08
C ILE A 24 -4.28 5.52 18.75
N ALA A 25 -3.73 5.96 17.61
CA ALA A 25 -4.12 5.44 16.30
C ALA A 25 -3.78 3.95 16.19
N HIS A 26 -2.63 3.54 16.72
CA HIS A 26 -2.22 2.14 16.78
C HIS A 26 -3.16 1.29 17.67
N ASP A 27 -3.45 1.77 18.89
CA ASP A 27 -4.37 1.09 19.81
C ASP A 27 -5.79 0.98 19.18
N LEU A 28 -6.20 1.96 18.37
CA LEU A 28 -7.48 1.94 17.65
C LEU A 28 -7.50 0.94 16.50
N ILE A 29 -6.47 0.93 15.63
CA ILE A 29 -6.43 0.01 14.49
C ILE A 29 -6.43 -1.45 14.97
N GLU A 30 -5.70 -1.78 16.05
CA GLU A 30 -5.70 -3.14 16.60
C GLU A 30 -7.10 -3.60 17.02
N ARG A 31 -7.89 -2.71 17.63
CA ARG A 31 -9.29 -2.98 17.99
C ARG A 31 -10.18 -3.11 16.76
N THR A 32 -10.00 -2.24 15.77
CA THR A 32 -10.77 -2.28 14.52
C THR A 32 -10.51 -3.57 13.76
N ILE A 33 -9.24 -4.02 13.65
CA ILE A 33 -8.88 -5.29 13.01
C ILE A 33 -9.63 -6.46 13.64
N ALA A 34 -9.65 -6.51 14.98
CA ALA A 34 -10.33 -7.57 15.73
C ALA A 34 -11.86 -7.55 15.55
N ASN A 35 -12.47 -6.37 15.42
CA ASN A 35 -13.92 -6.22 15.36
C ASN A 35 -14.50 -6.34 13.93
N GLU A 36 -13.75 -5.91 12.92
CA GLU A 36 -14.26 -5.75 11.54
C GLU A 36 -13.82 -6.87 10.59
N ASN A 37 -13.22 -7.95 11.10
CA ASN A 37 -12.68 -9.07 10.31
C ASN A 37 -11.77 -8.57 9.17
N ILE A 38 -10.81 -7.70 9.50
CA ILE A 38 -9.85 -7.18 8.52
C ILE A 38 -8.84 -8.27 8.15
N THR A 39 -8.74 -8.54 6.86
CA THR A 39 -7.84 -9.56 6.29
C THR A 39 -6.43 -9.00 6.09
N VAL A 40 -6.34 -7.79 5.53
CA VAL A 40 -5.08 -7.13 5.19
C VAL A 40 -5.11 -5.69 5.68
N THR A 41 -4.06 -5.25 6.35
CA THR A 41 -3.83 -3.84 6.63
C THR A 41 -2.72 -3.29 5.76
N ILE A 42 -2.89 -2.06 5.26
CA ILE A 42 -1.94 -1.33 4.43
C ILE A 42 -1.58 -0.05 5.17
N ASP A 43 -0.49 -0.10 5.92
CA ASP A 43 -0.21 0.86 6.96
C ASP A 43 1.05 1.68 6.70
N GLN A 44 1.09 2.92 7.20
CA GLN A 44 2.25 3.80 7.15
C GLN A 44 2.55 4.40 8.53
N GLU A 45 3.81 4.77 8.76
CA GLU A 45 4.34 5.43 9.96
C GLU A 45 3.94 4.78 11.30
N PRO A 46 4.40 3.55 11.58
CA PRO A 46 4.05 2.85 12.82
C PRO A 46 4.52 3.59 14.07
N TYR A 47 3.79 3.38 15.17
CA TYR A 47 4.22 3.81 16.50
C TYR A 47 5.17 2.79 17.12
N GLY A 48 6.36 3.22 17.54
CA GLY A 48 7.26 2.42 18.38
C GLY A 48 7.66 1.06 17.77
N LYS A 49 7.58 0.00 18.60
CA LYS A 49 7.95 -1.38 18.23
C LYS A 49 6.74 -2.27 17.94
N SER A 50 5.66 -1.69 17.45
CA SER A 50 4.44 -2.43 17.13
C SER A 50 4.67 -3.61 16.18
N ARG A 51 3.71 -4.54 16.15
CA ARG A 51 3.74 -5.67 15.22
C ARG A 51 3.65 -5.16 13.78
N ILE A 52 4.74 -5.37 13.07
CA ILE A 52 4.96 -4.95 11.69
C ILE A 52 5.54 -6.18 10.99
N GLU A 53 4.69 -6.96 10.33
CA GLU A 53 5.09 -8.26 9.79
C GLU A 53 5.88 -8.14 8.49
N PHE A 54 5.31 -7.41 7.52
CA PHE A 54 5.98 -7.12 6.25
C PHE A 54 6.20 -5.62 6.15
N HIS A 55 7.43 -5.18 5.94
CA HIS A 55 7.74 -3.76 5.89
C HIS A 55 8.74 -3.40 4.82
N ASP A 56 8.73 -2.12 4.47
CA ASP A 56 9.73 -1.51 3.59
C ASP A 56 11.11 -1.44 4.29
N ALA A 57 12.12 -0.99 3.54
CA ALA A 57 13.49 -0.88 4.07
C ALA A 57 13.59 0.06 5.29
N ASN A 58 12.75 1.11 5.35
CA ASN A 58 12.79 2.13 6.40
C ASN A 58 11.84 1.86 7.57
N ARG A 59 10.98 0.84 7.47
CA ARG A 59 9.91 0.52 8.42
C ARG A 59 8.88 1.65 8.60
N ASP A 60 8.71 2.46 7.55
CA ASP A 60 7.72 3.52 7.49
C ASP A 60 6.49 3.11 6.68
N SER A 61 6.55 2.01 5.93
CA SER A 61 5.41 1.41 5.22
C SER A 61 5.35 -0.08 5.53
N PHE A 62 4.17 -0.59 5.85
CA PHE A 62 4.01 -1.98 6.21
C PHE A 62 2.65 -2.59 5.85
N ILE A 63 2.60 -3.92 5.88
CA ILE A 63 1.42 -4.75 5.69
C ILE A 63 1.38 -5.78 6.82
N ASN A 64 0.21 -5.97 7.41
CA ASN A 64 -0.10 -7.16 8.20
C ASN A 64 -1.21 -7.95 7.49
N VAL A 65 -1.14 -9.28 7.62
CA VAL A 65 -2.17 -10.21 7.14
C VAL A 65 -2.72 -10.96 8.36
N ASP A 66 -4.01 -11.28 8.33
CA ASP A 66 -4.60 -12.13 9.35
C ASP A 66 -3.93 -13.54 9.37
N ASN A 67 -4.18 -14.29 10.42
CA ASN A 67 -3.62 -15.64 10.57
C ASN A 67 -4.40 -16.74 9.82
N LYS A 68 -5.38 -16.36 8.99
CA LYS A 68 -6.24 -17.29 8.24
C LYS A 68 -5.88 -17.38 6.77
N HIS A 69 -5.04 -16.45 6.28
CA HIS A 69 -4.61 -16.39 4.89
C HIS A 69 -3.11 -16.59 4.76
N ASP A 70 -2.72 -17.43 3.80
CA ASP A 70 -1.32 -17.72 3.53
C ASP A 70 -0.68 -16.65 2.65
N VAL A 71 0.46 -16.14 3.09
CA VAL A 71 1.34 -15.31 2.27
C VAL A 71 2.17 -16.21 1.36
N ILE A 72 1.88 -16.15 0.07
CA ILE A 72 2.56 -16.94 -0.97
C ILE A 72 3.95 -16.38 -1.25
N LYS A 73 4.05 -15.05 -1.30
CA LYS A 73 5.28 -14.33 -1.59
C LYS A 73 5.24 -12.95 -0.97
N SER A 74 6.39 -12.42 -0.58
CA SER A 74 6.54 -11.03 -0.19
C SER A 74 7.84 -10.46 -0.73
N GLY A 75 7.93 -9.15 -0.78
CA GLY A 75 9.12 -8.41 -1.19
C GLY A 75 9.01 -6.95 -0.78
N SER A 76 10.15 -6.27 -0.70
CA SER A 76 10.19 -4.87 -0.30
C SER A 76 11.34 -4.11 -0.97
N GLY A 77 11.25 -2.79 -0.90
CA GLY A 77 12.30 -1.86 -1.31
C GLY A 77 12.20 -0.56 -0.50
N GLU A 78 12.90 0.48 -0.93
CA GLU A 78 12.77 1.81 -0.33
C GLU A 78 11.35 2.35 -0.58
N GLY A 79 10.62 2.65 0.50
CA GLY A 79 9.30 3.27 0.42
C GLY A 79 8.15 2.35 0.00
N PHE A 80 8.38 1.04 -0.18
CA PHE A 80 7.30 0.09 -0.43
C PHE A 80 7.56 -1.31 0.12
N VAL A 81 6.46 -2.01 0.37
CA VAL A 81 6.42 -3.47 0.60
C VAL A 81 5.22 -4.05 -0.14
N HIS A 82 5.36 -5.29 -0.59
CA HIS A 82 4.26 -6.04 -1.17
C HIS A 82 4.14 -7.45 -0.59
N VAL A 83 2.89 -7.92 -0.55
CA VAL A 83 2.50 -9.25 -0.08
C VAL A 83 1.54 -9.85 -1.10
N GLU A 84 1.79 -11.09 -1.50
CA GLU A 84 0.98 -11.85 -2.44
C GLU A 84 0.16 -12.91 -1.69
N LEU A 85 -1.16 -12.82 -1.82
CA LEU A 85 -2.11 -13.85 -1.42
C LEU A 85 -2.57 -14.65 -2.66
N SER A 86 -3.47 -15.61 -2.48
CA SER A 86 -3.98 -16.48 -3.55
C SER A 86 -4.52 -15.71 -4.76
N THR A 87 -5.27 -14.63 -4.54
CA THR A 87 -5.99 -13.89 -5.60
C THR A 87 -5.44 -12.50 -5.88
N CYS A 88 -4.75 -11.87 -4.94
CA CYS A 88 -4.31 -10.48 -5.01
C CYS A 88 -2.88 -10.27 -4.54
N VAL A 89 -2.23 -9.24 -5.06
CA VAL A 89 -0.98 -8.68 -4.55
C VAL A 89 -1.30 -7.32 -3.92
N PHE A 90 -0.95 -7.16 -2.65
CA PHE A 90 -1.14 -5.93 -1.90
C PHE A 90 0.16 -5.15 -1.81
N PHE A 91 0.08 -3.84 -1.98
CA PHE A 91 1.19 -2.92 -1.80
C PHE A 91 0.87 -1.89 -0.72
N SER A 92 1.84 -1.65 0.15
CA SER A 92 1.91 -0.48 1.02
C SER A 92 3.05 0.39 0.51
N CYS A 93 2.73 1.65 0.20
CA CYS A 93 3.70 2.63 -0.25
C CYS A 93 3.71 3.85 0.67
N TYR A 94 4.89 4.37 0.96
CA TYR A 94 5.04 5.61 1.71
C TYR A 94 6.07 6.50 1.04
N PHE A 95 5.73 7.77 0.90
CA PHE A 95 6.68 8.79 0.46
C PHE A 95 6.65 9.98 1.42
N SER A 96 7.80 10.24 2.03
CA SER A 96 7.96 11.31 3.03
C SER A 96 7.53 12.67 2.46
N PRO A 97 6.86 13.53 3.25
CA PRO A 97 6.60 14.91 2.84
C PRO A 97 7.91 15.66 2.55
N ASN A 98 9.03 15.26 3.15
CA ASN A 98 10.33 15.91 3.00
C ASN A 98 11.22 15.27 1.92
N GLY A 99 10.76 14.23 1.22
CA GLY A 99 11.53 13.54 0.18
C GLY A 99 11.68 14.36 -1.11
N GLU A 100 12.72 14.06 -1.90
CA GLU A 100 12.96 14.71 -3.18
C GLU A 100 12.05 14.17 -4.29
N VAL A 101 11.75 14.98 -5.30
CA VAL A 101 10.86 14.54 -6.39
C VAL A 101 11.44 13.35 -7.17
N ALA A 102 12.76 13.25 -7.33
CA ALA A 102 13.40 12.10 -7.97
C ALA A 102 13.13 10.78 -7.21
N ASP A 103 12.92 10.84 -5.88
CA ASP A 103 12.63 9.66 -5.08
C ASP A 103 11.22 9.13 -5.33
N ILE A 104 10.23 9.99 -5.61
CA ILE A 104 8.88 9.51 -5.96
C ILE A 104 8.86 8.82 -7.32
N GLU A 105 9.62 9.32 -8.31
CA GLU A 105 9.75 8.66 -9.61
C GLU A 105 10.39 7.28 -9.47
N ARG A 106 11.48 7.19 -8.71
CA ARG A 106 12.18 5.94 -8.42
C ARG A 106 11.29 4.93 -7.69
N LEU A 107 10.52 5.39 -6.71
CA LEU A 107 9.51 4.57 -6.02
C LEU A 107 8.49 4.00 -7.02
N LEU A 108 7.88 4.86 -7.84
CA LEU A 108 6.87 4.45 -8.81
C LEU A 108 7.43 3.51 -9.88
N GLN A 109 8.63 3.75 -10.39
CA GLN A 109 9.30 2.87 -11.36
C GLN A 109 9.58 1.48 -10.77
N ASN A 110 10.04 1.42 -9.52
CA ASN A 110 10.29 0.15 -8.84
C ASN A 110 9.00 -0.66 -8.66
N VAL A 111 7.93 0.02 -8.21
CA VAL A 111 6.61 -0.59 -8.02
C VAL A 111 6.01 -1.04 -9.35
N GLU A 112 6.06 -0.19 -10.39
CA GLU A 112 5.60 -0.50 -11.74
C GLU A 112 6.30 -1.74 -12.31
N ARG A 113 7.63 -1.82 -12.16
CA ARG A 113 8.40 -2.99 -12.59
C ARG A 113 7.89 -4.26 -11.93
N ILE A 114 7.54 -4.22 -10.64
CA ILE A 114 6.98 -5.38 -9.96
C ILE A 114 5.59 -5.70 -10.51
N ILE A 115 4.70 -4.71 -10.59
CA ILE A 115 3.32 -4.85 -11.08
C ILE A 115 3.26 -5.46 -12.48
N ARG A 116 4.12 -5.02 -13.41
CA ARG A 116 4.16 -5.53 -14.80
C ARG A 116 4.43 -7.03 -14.90
N HIS A 117 5.07 -7.62 -13.90
CA HIS A 117 5.36 -9.05 -13.84
C HIS A 117 4.37 -9.82 -12.97
N GLN A 118 3.34 -9.17 -12.42
CA GLN A 118 2.28 -9.84 -11.66
C GLN A 118 1.22 -10.43 -12.58
N GLY A 119 0.85 -11.69 -12.34
CA GLY A 119 -0.27 -12.36 -13.01
C GLY A 119 -1.60 -12.26 -12.25
N LYS A 120 -1.66 -11.44 -11.19
CA LYS A 120 -2.77 -11.32 -10.25
C LYS A 120 -3.27 -9.88 -10.16
N ASN A 121 -4.48 -9.71 -9.61
CA ASN A 121 -5.01 -8.39 -9.30
C ASN A 121 -4.11 -7.67 -8.29
N VAL A 122 -3.92 -6.36 -8.48
CA VAL A 122 -3.09 -5.54 -7.60
C VAL A 122 -3.95 -4.56 -6.84
N VAL A 123 -3.76 -4.50 -5.53
CA VAL A 123 -4.34 -3.47 -4.65
C VAL A 123 -3.19 -2.68 -4.05
N MET A 124 -3.19 -1.36 -4.27
CA MET A 124 -2.18 -0.47 -3.72
C MET A 124 -2.84 0.57 -2.83
N GLY A 125 -2.30 0.70 -1.62
CA GLY A 125 -2.61 1.80 -0.72
C GLY A 125 -1.31 2.45 -0.24
N GLY A 126 -1.42 3.69 0.22
CA GLY A 126 -0.24 4.40 0.68
C GLY A 126 -0.50 5.87 0.97
N ASP A 127 0.48 6.49 1.63
CA ASP A 127 0.56 7.94 1.77
C ASP A 127 1.77 8.43 0.97
N LEU A 128 1.48 8.91 -0.25
CA LEU A 128 2.50 9.40 -1.16
C LEU A 128 2.79 10.90 -0.99
N ASN A 129 2.10 11.58 -0.07
CA ASN A 129 2.15 13.04 0.06
C ASN A 129 1.97 13.78 -1.29
N ALA A 130 1.21 13.16 -2.20
CA ALA A 130 0.90 13.66 -3.53
C ALA A 130 -0.52 14.24 -3.52
N LYS A 131 -0.68 15.42 -4.11
CA LYS A 131 -1.99 16.07 -4.24
C LYS A 131 -2.37 16.05 -5.71
N THR A 132 -3.51 15.47 -6.03
CA THR A 132 -4.09 15.52 -7.37
C THR A 132 -5.60 15.58 -7.30
N ASN A 133 -6.20 16.30 -8.25
CA ASN A 133 -7.65 16.40 -8.36
C ASN A 133 -8.30 15.02 -8.62
N LEU A 134 -7.57 14.06 -9.22
CA LEU A 134 -8.07 12.69 -9.45
C LEU A 134 -8.41 11.93 -8.16
N ILE A 135 -7.74 12.25 -7.05
CA ILE A 135 -7.98 11.63 -5.74
C ILE A 135 -8.66 12.59 -4.76
N GLY A 136 -9.33 13.63 -5.27
CA GLY A 136 -10.14 14.55 -4.48
C GLY A 136 -9.36 15.69 -3.80
N SER A 137 -8.08 15.90 -4.12
CA SER A 137 -7.36 17.09 -3.65
C SER A 137 -7.86 18.36 -4.34
N LYS A 138 -7.80 19.51 -3.65
CA LYS A 138 -8.17 20.82 -4.23
C LYS A 138 -7.23 21.26 -5.35
N THR A 139 -5.96 20.88 -5.25
CA THR A 139 -4.91 21.25 -6.20
C THR A 139 -4.12 20.02 -6.62
N THR A 140 -3.43 20.14 -7.76
CA THR A 140 -2.42 19.18 -8.19
C THR A 140 -1.03 19.75 -7.91
N ASN A 141 -0.21 19.05 -7.12
CA ASN A 141 1.21 19.38 -6.91
C ASN A 141 2.10 18.56 -7.86
N GLN A 142 3.40 18.86 -7.91
CA GLN A 142 4.35 18.15 -8.79
C GLN A 142 4.32 16.63 -8.60
N ARG A 143 4.31 16.16 -7.34
CA ARG A 143 4.19 14.74 -6.99
C ARG A 143 2.90 14.11 -7.54
N GLY A 144 1.78 14.82 -7.44
CA GLY A 144 0.51 14.38 -8.02
C GLY A 144 0.49 14.40 -9.54
N ALA A 145 1.20 15.33 -10.18
CA ALA A 145 1.36 15.34 -11.63
C ALA A 145 2.15 14.10 -12.10
N ILE A 146 3.24 13.75 -11.42
CA ILE A 146 4.02 12.53 -11.70
C ILE A 146 3.17 11.28 -11.49
N LEU A 147 2.49 11.18 -10.34
CA LEU A 147 1.63 10.03 -9.99
C LEU A 147 0.55 9.76 -11.05
N THR A 148 0.02 10.83 -11.66
CA THR A 148 -1.06 10.74 -12.66
C THR A 148 -0.56 10.71 -14.09
N GLY A 149 0.77 10.79 -14.30
CA GLY A 149 1.37 10.92 -15.63
C GLY A 149 1.11 12.28 -16.29
N LEU A 150 0.54 13.27 -15.59
CA LEU A 150 0.32 14.62 -16.12
C LEU A 150 1.62 15.42 -16.28
N ASP A 151 2.70 15.02 -15.60
CA ASP A 151 4.06 15.57 -15.79
C ASP A 151 4.77 15.00 -17.03
N SER A 152 4.12 14.08 -17.78
CA SER A 152 4.68 13.49 -19.00
C SER A 152 4.60 14.42 -20.21
N GLY A 153 5.30 15.55 -20.13
CA GLY A 153 5.85 16.16 -21.33
C GLY A 153 6.83 15.17 -21.97
N GLN A 154 6.36 14.34 -22.89
CA GLN A 154 7.05 13.22 -23.58
C GLN A 154 6.98 11.84 -22.87
N TRP A 155 5.93 11.08 -23.17
CA TRP A 155 6.02 9.61 -23.20
C TRP A 155 5.50 9.11 -24.55
N THR A 156 6.42 8.82 -25.48
CA THR A 156 6.13 8.16 -26.77
C THR A 156 6.55 6.70 -26.66
N GLY A 157 5.79 5.91 -25.90
CA GLY A 157 6.02 4.48 -25.75
C GLY A 157 5.73 3.72 -27.04
N HIS A 158 6.71 3.61 -27.93
CA HIS A 158 6.80 2.51 -28.90
C HIS A 158 8.05 1.65 -28.58
N PRO A 159 7.90 0.33 -28.45
CA PRO A 159 9.06 -0.56 -28.39
C PRO A 159 9.71 -0.65 -29.78
N LYS A 160 11.04 -0.59 -29.83
CA LYS A 160 11.82 -1.22 -30.90
C LYS A 160 12.18 -2.64 -30.48
#